data_AF-A0ABD5P433-F1
#
_entry.id   AF-A0ABD5P433-F1
#
_cell.length_a   1.000
_cell.length_b   1.000
_cell.length_c   1.000
_cell.angle_alpha   90.00
_cell.angle_beta   90.00
_cell.angle_gamma   90.00
#
_symmetry.space_group_name_H-M   'P 1'
#
loop_
_entity.id
_entity.type
_entity.pdbx_description
1 polymer ?
#
loop_
_entity_poly.entity_id
_entity_poly.type
_entity_poly.pdbx_seq_one_letter_code
_entity_poly.pdbx_strand_id
1 'polypeptide(L)'
;MERAIRGIYNGHENVLLEALPVAGKSYSALKIASKNETPLLYLASRDYLKRDAEELCDTFGLTYKRIPTPYKHCPAFDRSDQDHYDGRAVKSYENGVGGREIHERLDDIRCGGDCGYLDLLDFDPSVPDVLIGDPSHAYRDEYLKGRFVVKDEFSVGEFETEFENPEQVVDCFLQHVTLRYDSYQDVLNAKPDSDRYADALDWFREHGLYQDTSNVLKSPNEEYHALAPTLTFALLAGHELGNEWERLPVSDWADLHGIDASGINSNAICVRDRDEDTMYLLNPPNFDIGDGFLGLDGTPTPAMWRIATGLDLTHRDVLEDREKRKYVSDVLNQTIIRTNDDLKPYQNDAEGRITAPKDTQIAHWIHRKEGEKPGLITSKKAIDNVYPEYNDGELFNHVGTSRNFSNVLSYQGFADKHLGFVSGSRHYGDPYIKKWGAYAGEVVTSNGKRGTAKSYGEFGNKIHRHMRRQTLQDVLRFGRDTKPTTVYVNTAALPEWVPSEAAHLVLFSEDAREVAEYLQERGGEGGQVSEIENGTKVNERSARKKAEALAENGFVTKYDDLPDAAAYVWNDAE
;
A
#
# COMPACT_ATOMS: atom_id res chain seq x y z
N MET A 1 20.15 4.49 -15.00
CA MET A 1 20.09 4.59 -13.53
C MET A 1 21.27 5.34 -12.94
N GLU A 2 22.49 4.76 -12.89
CA GLU A 2 23.66 5.35 -12.19
C GLU A 2 23.95 6.81 -12.61
N ARG A 3 23.89 7.14 -13.90
CA ARG A 3 24.10 8.51 -14.40
C ARG A 3 23.05 9.50 -13.87
N ALA A 4 21.78 9.09 -13.78
CA ALA A 4 20.71 9.94 -13.30
C ALA A 4 20.88 10.23 -11.81
N ILE A 5 21.08 9.18 -11.00
CA ILE A 5 21.29 9.31 -9.55
C ILE A 5 22.53 10.13 -9.25
N ARG A 6 23.65 9.93 -9.96
CA ARG A 6 24.87 10.74 -9.79
C ARG A 6 24.60 12.24 -9.97
N GLY A 7 23.82 12.61 -10.99
CA GLY A 7 23.49 14.02 -11.25
C GLY A 7 22.67 14.63 -10.11
N ILE A 8 21.68 13.89 -9.62
CA ILE A 8 20.81 14.30 -8.51
C ILE A 8 21.63 14.47 -7.23
N TYR A 9 22.44 13.47 -6.91
CA TYR A 9 23.25 13.41 -5.70
C TYR A 9 24.26 14.57 -5.64
N ASN A 10 25.03 14.76 -6.72
CA ASN A 10 26.04 15.82 -6.80
C ASN A 10 25.42 17.23 -6.89
N GLY A 11 24.19 17.32 -7.38
CA GLY A 11 23.45 18.57 -7.49
C GLY A 11 22.69 18.94 -6.23
N HIS A 12 22.68 18.07 -5.20
CA HIS A 12 21.91 18.28 -3.97
C HIS A 12 20.41 18.53 -4.26
N GLU A 13 19.88 17.84 -5.27
CA GLU A 13 18.52 18.07 -5.78
C GLU A 13 17.47 17.26 -5.02
N ASN A 14 16.25 17.82 -4.93
CA ASN A 14 15.05 17.15 -4.42
C ASN A 14 14.28 16.51 -5.59
N VAL A 15 14.45 15.21 -5.79
CA VAL A 15 13.96 14.49 -6.98
C VAL A 15 13.17 13.24 -6.59
N LEU A 16 12.05 13.05 -7.29
CA LEU A 16 11.32 11.79 -7.34
C LEU A 16 11.67 11.07 -8.64
N LEU A 17 12.36 9.94 -8.52
CA LEU A 17 12.81 9.16 -9.66
C LEU A 17 11.89 7.95 -9.89
N GLU A 18 11.20 7.95 -11.04
CA GLU A 18 10.37 6.84 -11.47
C GLU A 18 11.24 5.76 -12.15
N ALA A 19 11.30 4.60 -11.52
CA ALA A 19 12.15 3.50 -11.93
C ALA A 19 11.50 2.15 -11.62
N LEU A 20 11.23 1.38 -12.68
CA LEU A 20 10.59 0.06 -12.58
C LEU A 20 11.37 -0.90 -11.67
N PRO A 21 10.70 -1.90 -11.08
CA PRO A 21 11.35 -2.99 -10.35
C PRO A 21 12.54 -3.60 -11.12
N VAL A 22 13.54 -4.06 -10.36
CA VAL A 22 14.77 -4.69 -10.89
C VAL A 22 15.69 -3.72 -11.67
N ALA A 23 15.34 -2.44 -11.83
CA ALA A 23 16.18 -1.45 -12.51
C ALA A 23 17.44 -1.02 -11.73
N GLY A 24 17.79 -1.71 -10.64
CA GLY A 24 18.99 -1.47 -9.83
C GLY A 24 18.97 -0.16 -9.05
N LYS A 25 17.80 0.24 -8.52
CA LYS A 25 17.58 1.50 -7.79
C LYS A 25 18.49 1.63 -6.55
N SER A 26 18.32 0.73 -5.58
CA SER A 26 19.06 0.72 -4.32
C SER A 26 20.56 0.48 -4.55
N TYR A 27 20.89 -0.46 -5.45
CA TYR A 27 22.28 -0.69 -5.92
C TYR A 27 22.93 0.61 -6.42
N SER A 28 22.24 1.34 -7.30
CA SER A 28 22.80 2.57 -7.88
C SER A 28 22.92 3.68 -6.84
N ALA A 29 21.96 3.82 -5.92
CA ALA A 29 22.03 4.82 -4.85
C ALA A 29 23.26 4.61 -3.95
N LEU A 30 23.47 3.39 -3.44
CA LEU A 30 24.58 3.07 -2.55
C LEU A 30 25.94 3.08 -3.28
N LYS A 31 25.98 2.64 -4.54
CA LYS A 31 27.19 2.75 -5.37
C LYS A 31 27.60 4.20 -5.65
N ILE A 32 26.65 5.12 -5.72
CA ILE A 32 26.93 6.55 -5.85
C ILE A 32 27.40 7.12 -4.51
N ALA A 33 26.81 6.71 -3.39
CA ALA A 33 27.29 7.09 -2.06
C ALA A 33 28.76 6.68 -1.84
N SER A 34 29.17 5.47 -2.24
CA SER A 34 30.58 5.03 -2.11
C SER A 34 31.60 5.78 -2.97
N LYS A 35 31.15 6.70 -3.82
CA LYS A 35 32.00 7.53 -4.68
C LYS A 35 31.91 9.01 -4.32
N ASN A 36 31.22 9.37 -3.25
CA ASN A 36 31.01 10.75 -2.80
C ASN A 36 31.32 10.87 -1.31
N GLU A 37 31.60 12.10 -0.87
CA GLU A 37 31.94 12.40 0.53
C GLU A 37 30.71 12.70 1.39
N THR A 38 29.58 13.07 0.77
CA THR A 38 28.32 13.29 1.50
C THR A 38 27.83 11.95 2.07
N PRO A 39 27.55 11.86 3.38
CA PRO A 39 26.96 10.65 3.95
C PRO A 39 25.50 10.48 3.53
N LEU A 40 25.00 9.25 3.57
CA LEU A 40 23.64 8.89 3.13
C LEU A 40 22.73 8.55 4.32
N LEU A 41 21.47 8.97 4.27
CA LEU A 41 20.39 8.38 5.06
C LEU A 41 19.49 7.56 4.13
N TYR A 42 19.48 6.25 4.29
CA TYR A 42 18.65 5.32 3.52
C TYR A 42 17.42 4.90 4.33
N LEU A 43 16.23 5.31 3.88
CA LEU A 43 14.96 5.06 4.52
C LEU A 43 14.15 4.02 3.74
N ALA A 44 13.76 2.95 4.43
CA ALA A 44 12.88 1.93 3.89
C ALA A 44 12.03 1.29 4.99
N SER A 45 10.72 1.19 4.75
CA SER A 45 9.78 0.58 5.72
C SER A 45 9.94 -0.92 5.86
N ARG A 46 10.40 -1.63 4.82
CA ARG A 46 10.49 -3.09 4.86
C ARG A 46 11.84 -3.56 5.33
N ASP A 47 11.82 -4.58 6.17
CA ASP A 47 13.02 -5.15 6.79
C ASP A 47 14.03 -5.69 5.77
N TYR A 48 13.55 -6.39 4.74
CA TYR A 48 14.42 -6.96 3.71
C TYR A 48 15.11 -5.88 2.87
N LEU A 49 14.44 -4.75 2.57
CA LEU A 49 15.08 -3.64 1.84
C LEU A 49 16.24 -3.04 2.63
N LYS A 50 16.12 -3.00 3.96
CA LYS A 50 17.21 -2.57 4.84
C LYS A 50 18.35 -3.58 4.85
N ARG A 51 18.06 -4.89 4.90
CA ARG A 51 19.10 -5.95 4.80
C ARG A 51 19.82 -5.91 3.45
N ASP A 52 19.09 -5.78 2.35
CA ASP A 52 19.66 -5.64 1.01
C ASP A 52 20.58 -4.40 0.94
N ALA A 53 20.23 -3.30 1.61
CA ALA A 53 21.08 -2.12 1.71
C ALA A 53 22.36 -2.37 2.54
N GLU A 54 22.28 -3.14 3.64
CA GLU A 54 23.45 -3.56 4.44
C GLU A 54 24.43 -4.39 3.58
N GLU A 55 23.94 -5.40 2.86
CA GLU A 55 24.75 -6.24 1.96
C GLU A 55 25.40 -5.43 0.82
N LEU A 56 24.70 -4.41 0.30
CA LEU A 56 25.25 -3.49 -0.68
C LEU A 56 26.32 -2.57 -0.09
N CYS A 57 26.18 -2.13 1.17
CA CYS A 57 27.21 -1.36 1.84
C CYS A 57 28.50 -2.19 2.00
N ASP A 58 28.39 -3.45 2.44
CA ASP A 58 29.51 -4.39 2.51
C ASP A 58 30.19 -4.55 1.14
N THR A 59 29.38 -4.73 0.10
CA THR A 59 29.87 -4.89 -1.29
C THR A 59 30.65 -3.67 -1.78
N PHE A 60 30.26 -2.46 -1.37
CA PHE A 60 30.90 -1.22 -1.78
C PHE A 60 31.95 -0.69 -0.79
N GLY A 61 32.18 -1.38 0.33
CA GLY A 61 33.13 -0.96 1.36
C GLY A 61 32.70 0.28 2.13
N LEU A 62 31.39 0.51 2.27
CA LEU A 62 30.81 1.61 3.04
C LEU A 62 30.66 1.20 4.51
N THR A 63 31.02 2.09 5.43
CA THR A 63 30.62 1.93 6.83
C THR A 63 29.15 2.27 6.99
N TYR A 64 28.41 1.46 7.74
CA TYR A 64 26.98 1.68 7.92
C TYR A 64 26.52 1.40 9.34
N LYS A 65 25.42 2.04 9.73
CA LYS A 65 24.70 1.76 10.97
C LYS A 65 23.22 1.61 10.67
N ARG A 66 22.68 0.48 11.10
CA ARG A 66 21.25 0.28 11.17
C ARG A 66 20.69 0.91 12.44
N ILE A 67 19.75 1.83 12.28
CA ILE A 67 19.14 2.54 13.41
C ILE A 67 18.18 1.58 14.14
N PRO A 68 18.32 1.39 15.46
CA PRO A 68 17.52 0.43 16.20
C PRO A 68 16.10 0.95 16.44
N THR A 69 15.12 0.04 16.41
CA THR A 69 13.73 0.30 16.85
C THR A 69 13.42 -0.48 18.14
N PRO A 70 12.56 0.06 19.03
CA PRO A 70 12.23 -0.60 20.29
C PRO A 70 11.58 -1.97 20.08
N TYR A 71 10.63 -2.10 19.16
CA TYR A 71 9.97 -3.38 18.82
C TYR A 71 10.90 -4.53 18.38
N LYS A 72 12.15 -4.23 18.01
CA LYS A 72 13.13 -5.25 17.60
C LYS A 72 14.24 -5.51 18.61
N HIS A 73 14.54 -4.54 19.47
CA HIS A 73 15.75 -4.57 20.29
C HIS A 73 15.47 -4.36 21.78
N CYS A 74 14.22 -4.10 22.18
CA CYS A 74 13.83 -3.93 23.57
C CYS A 74 12.88 -5.08 24.01
N PRO A 75 13.26 -5.90 25.01
CA PRO A 75 12.39 -6.94 25.55
C PRO A 75 11.02 -6.41 26.03
N ALA A 76 10.95 -5.17 26.53
CA ALA A 76 9.69 -4.56 26.97
C ALA A 76 8.66 -4.37 25.84
N PHE A 77 9.11 -4.38 24.59
CA PHE A 77 8.26 -4.26 23.40
C PHE A 77 7.99 -5.60 22.71
N ASP A 78 8.61 -6.69 23.18
CA ASP A 78 8.44 -8.02 22.60
C ASP A 78 7.28 -8.75 23.28
N ARG A 79 6.13 -8.82 22.60
CA ARG A 79 4.93 -9.54 23.11
C ARG A 79 5.17 -11.05 23.33
N SER A 80 6.22 -11.62 22.74
CA SER A 80 6.57 -13.02 22.92
C SER A 80 7.40 -13.28 24.19
N ASP A 81 8.07 -12.26 24.72
CA ASP A 81 8.81 -12.31 25.99
C ASP A 81 7.90 -11.88 27.14
N GLN A 82 7.09 -12.81 27.65
CA GLN A 82 6.10 -12.51 28.70
C GLN A 82 6.72 -12.02 30.02
N ASP A 83 7.98 -12.36 30.28
CA ASP A 83 8.67 -12.00 31.52
C ASP A 83 9.07 -10.51 31.51
N HIS A 84 9.46 -10.00 30.34
CA HIS A 84 9.94 -8.62 30.19
C HIS A 84 8.96 -7.69 29.48
N TYR A 85 7.91 -8.19 28.84
CA TYR A 85 6.92 -7.36 28.15
C TYR A 85 6.27 -6.33 29.08
N ASP A 86 6.21 -5.06 28.65
CA ASP A 86 5.54 -3.97 29.36
C ASP A 86 4.50 -3.28 28.46
N GLY A 87 3.23 -3.60 28.70
CA GLY A 87 2.12 -3.00 27.97
C GLY A 87 2.06 -1.47 28.09
N ARG A 88 2.56 -0.88 29.19
CA ARG A 88 2.60 0.58 29.38
C ARG A 88 3.58 1.23 28.41
N ALA A 89 4.74 0.62 28.20
CA ALA A 89 5.76 1.12 27.28
C ALA A 89 5.26 1.06 25.83
N VAL A 90 4.61 -0.05 25.46
CA VAL A 90 4.01 -0.21 24.12
C VAL A 90 2.89 0.81 23.89
N LYS A 91 1.93 0.93 24.82
CA LYS A 91 0.83 1.89 24.69
C LYS A 91 1.33 3.34 24.68
N SER A 92 2.32 3.69 25.51
CA SER A 92 2.93 5.03 25.49
C SER A 92 3.59 5.35 24.15
N TYR A 93 4.27 4.38 23.54
CA TYR A 93 4.87 4.53 22.22
C TYR A 93 3.81 4.69 21.12
N GLU A 94 2.76 3.87 21.16
CA GLU A 94 1.59 3.98 20.27
C GLU A 94 0.88 5.34 20.43
N ASN A 95 0.90 5.92 21.64
CA ASN A 95 0.35 7.23 21.97
C ASN A 95 1.30 8.41 21.66
N GLY A 96 2.40 8.15 20.94
CA GLY A 96 3.28 9.20 20.41
C GLY A 96 4.50 9.55 21.25
N VAL A 97 4.83 8.79 22.30
CA VAL A 97 6.07 9.02 23.09
C VAL A 97 7.26 8.29 22.46
N GLY A 98 8.41 8.96 22.37
CA GLY A 98 9.62 8.38 21.80
C GLY A 98 10.17 7.20 22.61
N GLY A 99 10.70 6.17 21.95
CA GLY A 99 11.25 4.99 22.61
C GLY A 99 12.33 5.30 23.66
N ARG A 100 13.24 6.24 23.36
CA ARG A 100 14.26 6.70 24.32
C ARG A 100 13.63 7.38 25.53
N GLU A 101 12.70 8.29 25.28
CA GLU A 101 12.01 9.07 26.31
C GLU A 101 11.21 8.17 27.27
N ILE A 102 10.59 7.11 26.76
CA ILE A 102 9.93 6.09 27.58
C ILE A 102 10.93 5.48 28.57
N HIS A 103 12.14 5.11 28.13
CA HIS A 103 13.12 4.52 29.04
C HIS A 103 13.72 5.54 30.03
N GLU A 104 13.77 6.82 29.65
CA GLU A 104 14.30 7.89 30.51
C GLU A 104 13.30 8.35 31.57
N ARG A 105 11.99 8.25 31.30
CA ARG A 105 10.95 8.89 32.11
C ARG A 105 9.90 7.94 32.67
N LEU A 106 9.74 6.73 32.12
CA LEU A 106 8.82 5.73 32.66
C LEU A 106 9.55 4.86 33.68
N ASP A 107 9.16 4.98 34.94
CA ASP A 107 9.75 4.20 36.02
C ASP A 107 9.45 2.69 35.89
N ASP A 108 10.41 1.87 36.34
CA ASP A 108 10.33 0.41 36.42
C ASP A 108 9.97 -0.28 35.10
N ILE A 109 10.51 0.19 33.97
CA ILE A 109 10.36 -0.51 32.69
C ILE A 109 11.00 -1.90 32.74
N ARG A 110 10.29 -2.90 32.21
CA ARG A 110 10.63 -4.32 32.39
C ARG A 110 11.73 -4.86 31.47
N CYS A 111 12.42 -4.02 30.71
CA CYS A 111 13.51 -4.45 29.82
C CYS A 111 14.83 -4.82 30.55
N GLY A 112 14.88 -4.72 31.88
CA GLY A 112 16.09 -4.95 32.68
C GLY A 112 17.01 -3.73 32.78
N GLY A 113 18.10 -3.86 33.54
CA GLY A 113 19.06 -2.77 33.80
C GLY A 113 19.98 -2.42 32.61
N ASP A 114 20.20 -3.37 31.68
CA ASP A 114 21.04 -3.22 30.48
C ASP A 114 20.17 -3.41 29.23
N CYS A 115 19.44 -2.37 28.83
CA CYS A 115 18.54 -2.45 27.68
C CYS A 115 19.32 -2.36 26.36
N GLY A 116 19.42 -3.48 25.63
CA GLY A 116 20.15 -3.54 24.36
C GLY A 116 19.66 -2.56 23.28
N TYR A 117 18.40 -2.11 23.33
CA TYR A 117 17.91 -1.02 22.47
C TYR A 117 18.63 0.31 22.76
N LEU A 118 18.80 0.68 24.03
CA LEU A 118 19.48 1.92 24.42
C LEU A 118 20.97 1.86 24.09
N ASP A 119 21.61 0.71 24.33
CA ASP A 119 23.02 0.50 23.99
C ASP A 119 23.26 0.66 22.49
N LEU A 120 22.34 0.14 21.65
CA LEU A 120 22.44 0.29 20.19
C LEU A 120 22.16 1.72 19.72
N LEU A 121 21.39 2.50 20.50
CA LEU A 121 21.03 3.89 20.21
C LEU A 121 22.15 4.86 20.60
N ASP A 122 23.07 4.44 21.48
CA ASP A 122 24.25 5.21 21.85
C ASP A 122 25.35 5.11 20.77
N PHE A 123 25.23 5.93 19.74
CA PHE A 123 26.24 6.06 18.69
C PHE A 123 26.29 7.49 18.16
N ASP A 124 27.44 7.90 17.62
CA ASP A 124 27.58 9.16 16.91
C ASP A 124 27.05 9.00 15.47
N PRO A 125 25.93 9.67 15.10
CA PRO A 125 25.35 9.55 13.77
C PRO A 125 26.20 10.16 12.68
N SER A 126 27.28 10.89 12.97
CA SER A 126 28.20 11.44 11.97
C SER A 126 29.26 10.44 11.50
N VAL A 127 29.50 9.36 12.26
CA VAL A 127 30.58 8.40 11.98
C VAL A 127 30.31 7.49 10.77
N PRO A 128 29.12 6.88 10.60
CA PRO A 128 28.88 5.96 9.49
C PRO A 128 28.67 6.70 8.16
N ASP A 129 29.19 6.17 7.06
CA ASP A 129 28.90 6.69 5.71
C ASP A 129 27.39 6.58 5.41
N VAL A 130 26.74 5.50 5.86
CA VAL A 130 25.31 5.25 5.63
C VAL A 130 24.55 4.97 6.92
N LEU A 131 23.48 5.72 7.17
CA LEU A 131 22.46 5.36 8.15
C LEU A 131 21.32 4.64 7.44
N ILE A 132 20.88 3.50 7.98
CA ILE A 132 19.79 2.68 7.41
C ILE A 132 18.66 2.60 8.45
N GLY A 133 17.47 3.08 8.10
CA GLY A 133 16.36 3.17 9.05
C GLY A 133 14.96 3.07 8.44
N ASP A 134 13.98 2.92 9.32
CA ASP A 134 12.58 3.21 9.03
C ASP A 134 12.34 4.72 8.79
N PRO A 135 11.31 5.09 8.00
CA PRO A 135 10.98 6.50 7.73
C PRO A 135 10.78 7.37 8.98
N SER A 136 10.28 6.80 10.08
CA SER A 136 10.11 7.52 11.34
C SER A 136 11.43 8.00 11.96
N HIS A 137 12.57 7.42 11.59
CA HIS A 137 13.86 7.94 12.05
C HIS A 137 14.18 9.33 11.48
N ALA A 138 13.54 9.72 10.37
CA ALA A 138 13.71 11.06 9.82
C ALA A 138 13.18 12.18 10.73
N TYR A 139 12.35 11.87 11.74
CA TYR A 139 11.95 12.87 12.75
C TYR A 139 13.10 13.33 13.65
N ARG A 140 14.28 12.69 13.56
CA ARG A 140 15.48 13.13 14.24
C ARG A 140 16.35 13.94 13.30
N ASP A 141 16.42 15.24 13.55
CA ASP A 141 17.28 16.19 12.84
C ASP A 141 18.74 15.72 12.70
N GLU A 142 19.29 15.09 13.75
CA GLU A 142 20.66 14.56 13.79
C GLU A 142 20.92 13.47 12.73
N TYR A 143 19.89 12.80 12.23
CA TYR A 143 20.00 11.80 11.17
C TYR A 143 19.80 12.40 9.77
N LEU A 144 19.31 13.63 9.66
CA LEU A 144 19.08 14.32 8.39
C LEU A 144 20.20 15.31 8.05
N LYS A 145 20.65 16.10 9.03
CA LYS A 145 21.60 17.21 8.82
C LYS A 145 22.90 16.72 8.18
N GLY A 146 23.28 17.35 7.07
CA GLY A 146 24.50 17.04 6.32
C GLY A 146 24.49 15.69 5.62
N ARG A 147 23.30 15.08 5.43
CA ARG A 147 23.13 13.81 4.72
C ARG A 147 22.25 13.98 3.51
N PHE A 148 22.59 13.26 2.45
CA PHE A 148 21.68 13.08 1.33
C PHE A 148 20.66 11.98 1.68
N VAL A 149 19.37 12.26 1.52
CA VAL A 149 18.30 11.35 1.94
C VAL A 149 17.79 10.54 0.75
N VAL A 150 17.72 9.22 0.90
CA VAL A 150 17.08 8.32 -0.05
C VAL A 150 15.91 7.63 0.62
N LYS A 151 14.72 7.74 0.03
CA LYS A 151 13.52 7.02 0.47
C LYS A 151 13.10 6.01 -0.58
N ASP A 152 13.19 4.72 -0.25
CA ASP A 152 12.83 3.62 -1.16
C ASP A 152 11.38 3.17 -0.95
N GLU A 153 10.62 3.18 -2.05
CA GLU A 153 9.18 2.97 -2.13
C GLU A 153 8.33 4.02 -1.36
N PHE A 154 7.12 4.25 -1.88
CA PHE A 154 6.12 5.07 -1.22
C PHE A 154 5.26 4.23 -0.27
N SER A 155 5.00 4.74 0.93
CA SER A 155 3.91 4.25 1.77
C SER A 155 3.24 5.43 2.45
N VAL A 156 1.92 5.42 2.40
CA VAL A 156 1.05 6.54 2.81
C VAL A 156 1.12 6.78 4.31
N GLY A 157 1.08 5.70 5.10
CA GLY A 157 0.97 5.76 6.57
C GLY A 157 2.29 6.01 7.30
N GLU A 158 3.38 6.34 6.60
CA GLU A 158 4.70 6.51 7.24
C GLU A 158 4.83 7.83 8.02
N PHE A 159 4.06 8.85 7.65
CA PHE A 159 4.08 10.19 8.25
C PHE A 159 2.69 10.67 8.68
N GLU A 160 1.69 9.79 8.60
CA GLU A 160 0.30 10.07 8.94
C GLU A 160 -0.04 9.36 10.26
N THR A 161 -0.71 10.08 11.15
CA THR A 161 -1.37 9.51 12.33
C THR A 161 -2.88 9.62 12.16
N GLU A 162 -3.57 8.49 12.31
CA GLU A 162 -5.02 8.37 12.19
C GLU A 162 -5.66 8.29 13.58
N PHE A 163 -6.77 9.01 13.76
CA PHE A 163 -7.52 9.07 15.00
C PHE A 163 -8.98 8.75 14.71
N GLU A 164 -9.34 7.46 14.82
CA GLU A 164 -10.72 6.97 14.63
C GLU A 164 -11.67 7.41 15.75
N ASN A 165 -11.15 7.76 16.93
CA ASN A 165 -11.93 8.25 18.08
C ASN A 165 -11.36 9.57 18.61
N PRO A 166 -11.38 10.65 17.81
CA PRO A 166 -10.78 11.93 18.20
C PRO A 166 -11.46 12.54 19.43
N GLU A 167 -12.75 12.24 19.66
CA GLU A 167 -13.49 12.65 20.85
C GLU A 167 -12.78 12.25 22.15
N GLN A 168 -12.38 10.98 22.27
CA GLN A 168 -11.74 10.47 23.49
C GLN A 168 -10.41 11.18 23.76
N VAL A 169 -9.61 11.38 22.70
CA VAL A 169 -8.30 12.02 22.79
C VAL A 169 -8.43 13.48 23.24
N VAL A 170 -9.40 14.20 22.67
CA VAL A 170 -9.62 15.62 22.95
C VAL A 170 -10.27 15.82 24.32
N ASP A 171 -11.29 15.04 24.68
CA ASP A 171 -11.90 15.10 26.00
C ASP A 171 -10.90 14.83 27.11
N CYS A 172 -10.02 13.84 26.92
CA CYS A 172 -8.98 13.53 27.88
C CYS A 172 -7.96 14.69 27.99
N PHE A 173 -7.62 15.36 26.89
CA PHE A 173 -6.81 16.59 26.92
C PHE A 173 -7.46 17.72 27.71
N LEU A 174 -8.74 18.02 27.42
CA LEU A 174 -9.47 19.11 28.06
C LEU A 174 -9.57 18.95 29.59
N GLN A 175 -9.61 17.72 30.09
CA GLN A 175 -9.60 17.44 31.54
C GLN A 175 -8.28 17.80 32.23
N HIS A 176 -7.18 17.91 31.48
CA HIS A 176 -5.83 18.13 31.99
C HIS A 176 -5.31 19.56 31.76
N VAL A 177 -6.08 20.41 31.07
CA VAL A 177 -5.68 21.79 30.76
C VAL A 177 -6.74 22.81 31.21
N THR A 178 -6.36 24.08 31.21
CA THR A 178 -7.25 25.20 31.59
C THR A 178 -7.94 25.85 30.39
N LEU A 179 -7.98 25.17 29.24
CA LEU A 179 -8.66 25.66 28.05
C LEU A 179 -10.16 25.77 28.36
N ARG A 180 -10.80 26.87 27.96
CA ARG A 180 -12.20 27.18 28.32
C ARG A 180 -13.21 26.37 27.49
N TYR A 181 -13.02 25.06 27.33
CA TYR A 181 -13.90 24.13 26.62
C TYR A 181 -14.02 22.85 27.43
N ASP A 182 -15.26 22.34 27.56
CA ASP A 182 -15.53 21.24 28.49
C ASP A 182 -15.54 19.87 27.79
N SER A 183 -15.64 19.83 26.46
CA SER A 183 -15.62 18.60 25.67
C SER A 183 -15.28 18.83 24.19
N TYR A 184 -14.99 17.75 23.47
CA TYR A 184 -14.83 17.66 22.02
C TYR A 184 -15.98 18.32 21.28
N GLN A 185 -17.22 17.99 21.65
CA GLN A 185 -18.41 18.55 21.02
C GLN A 185 -18.53 20.06 21.26
N ASP A 186 -18.04 20.55 22.39
CA ASP A 186 -18.01 21.96 22.74
C ASP A 186 -16.96 22.73 21.92
N VAL A 187 -15.78 22.13 21.70
CA VAL A 187 -14.76 22.65 20.76
C VAL A 187 -15.30 22.68 19.34
N LEU A 188 -15.95 21.60 18.89
CA LEU A 188 -16.51 21.50 17.54
C LEU A 188 -17.58 22.56 17.26
N ASN A 189 -18.33 22.98 18.29
CA ASN A 189 -19.36 24.01 18.19
C ASN A 189 -18.83 25.43 18.45
N ALA A 190 -17.50 25.60 18.54
CA ALA A 190 -16.88 26.89 18.76
C ALA A 190 -17.25 27.89 17.65
N LYS A 191 -17.54 29.13 18.05
CA LYS A 191 -17.83 30.23 17.11
C LYS A 191 -16.60 31.13 16.99
N PRO A 192 -16.04 31.31 15.78
CA PRO A 192 -14.83 32.11 15.58
C PRO A 192 -14.89 33.54 16.15
N ASP A 193 -16.07 34.17 16.13
CA ASP A 193 -16.27 35.55 16.60
C ASP A 193 -16.65 35.66 18.10
N SER A 194 -16.51 34.58 18.88
CA SER A 194 -16.86 34.61 20.31
C SER A 194 -15.65 34.95 21.18
N ASP A 195 -15.89 35.67 22.29
CA ASP A 195 -14.85 35.92 23.32
C ASP A 195 -14.18 34.61 23.76
N ARG A 196 -14.96 33.53 23.83
CA ARG A 196 -14.48 32.19 24.18
C ARG A 196 -13.47 31.61 23.18
N TYR A 197 -13.68 31.87 21.89
CA TYR A 197 -12.74 31.47 20.85
C TYR A 197 -11.45 32.29 20.92
N ALA A 198 -11.56 33.60 21.16
CA ALA A 198 -10.41 34.47 21.38
C ALA A 198 -9.59 34.02 22.61
N ASP A 199 -10.25 33.72 23.73
CA ASP A 199 -9.62 33.18 24.95
C ASP A 199 -8.85 31.88 24.65
N ALA A 200 -9.40 31.00 23.81
CA ALA A 200 -8.72 29.76 23.43
C ALA A 200 -7.51 29.99 22.52
N LEU A 201 -7.58 30.93 21.58
CA LEU A 201 -6.40 31.33 20.81
C LEU A 201 -5.33 31.94 21.70
N ASP A 202 -5.70 32.75 22.70
CA ASP A 202 -4.75 33.28 23.69
C ASP A 202 -4.10 32.17 24.51
N TRP A 203 -4.86 31.15 24.90
CA TRP A 203 -4.31 29.97 25.55
C TRP A 203 -3.25 29.28 24.69
N PHE A 204 -3.53 29.05 23.39
CA PHE A 204 -2.55 28.47 22.47
C PHE A 204 -1.36 29.40 22.20
N ARG A 205 -1.52 30.73 22.20
CA ARG A 205 -0.39 31.66 22.09
C ARG A 205 0.55 31.56 23.29
N GLU A 206 -0.01 31.37 24.48
CA GLU A 206 0.77 31.24 25.71
C GLU A 206 1.50 29.89 25.80
N HIS A 207 0.85 28.80 25.37
CA HIS A 207 1.34 27.44 25.57
C HIS A 207 2.01 26.81 24.34
N GLY A 208 1.74 27.34 23.14
CA GLY A 208 2.17 26.76 21.87
C GLY A 208 1.45 25.45 21.50
N LEU A 209 1.86 24.87 20.37
CA LEU A 209 1.55 23.51 19.98
C LEU A 209 2.74 22.62 20.35
N TYR A 210 2.54 21.72 21.29
CA TYR A 210 3.57 20.83 21.82
C TYR A 210 3.11 19.37 21.78
N GLN A 211 4.07 18.45 21.92
CA GLN A 211 3.78 17.04 22.15
C GLN A 211 3.64 16.80 23.65
N ASP A 212 2.44 16.46 24.11
CA ASP A 212 2.16 16.23 25.53
C ASP A 212 2.52 14.81 25.98
N THR A 213 3.80 14.47 25.84
CA THR A 213 4.35 13.19 26.28
C THR A 213 4.27 13.02 27.80
N SER A 214 4.22 14.13 28.54
CA SER A 214 4.17 14.13 30.00
C SER A 214 2.87 13.55 30.53
N ASN A 215 1.72 13.93 29.97
CA ASN A 215 0.45 13.37 30.40
C ASN A 215 0.26 11.93 29.92
N VAL A 216 0.76 11.57 28.72
CA VAL A 216 0.81 10.16 28.29
C VAL A 216 1.57 9.31 29.31
N LEU A 217 2.75 9.73 29.75
CA LEU A 217 3.59 8.94 30.65
C LEU A 217 3.08 8.87 32.10
N LYS A 218 2.32 9.88 32.56
CA LYS A 218 1.64 9.83 33.87
C LYS A 218 0.49 8.83 33.89
N SER A 219 -0.19 8.67 32.75
CA SER A 219 -1.34 7.79 32.57
C SER A 219 -1.18 6.89 31.34
N PRO A 220 -0.18 5.99 31.29
CA PRO A 220 0.23 5.26 30.09
C PRO A 220 -0.80 4.22 29.61
N ASN A 221 -1.89 4.04 30.35
CA ASN A 221 -3.00 3.15 30.01
C ASN A 221 -4.28 3.91 29.64
N GLU A 222 -4.29 5.23 29.69
CA GLU A 222 -5.43 6.05 29.27
C GLU A 222 -5.41 6.26 27.75
N GLU A 223 -6.57 6.57 27.18
CA GLU A 223 -6.74 6.91 25.76
C GLU A 223 -6.34 8.38 25.50
N TYR A 224 -5.13 8.73 25.92
CA TYR A 224 -4.50 10.04 25.74
C TYR A 224 -3.39 9.96 24.70
N HIS A 225 -3.30 10.93 23.80
CA HIS A 225 -2.26 10.97 22.76
C HIS A 225 -1.39 12.23 22.89
N ALA A 226 -0.08 12.11 22.64
CA ALA A 226 0.85 13.25 22.74
C ALA A 226 0.47 14.40 21.79
N LEU A 227 -0.20 14.10 20.67
CA LEU A 227 -0.67 15.09 19.69
C LEU A 227 -2.03 15.73 20.04
N ALA A 228 -2.66 15.41 21.17
CA ALA A 228 -3.96 15.95 21.56
C ALA A 228 -4.07 17.49 21.54
N PRO A 229 -3.03 18.28 21.93
CA PRO A 229 -3.06 19.73 21.76
C PRO A 229 -3.24 20.16 20.30
N THR A 230 -2.55 19.47 19.37
CA THR A 230 -2.64 19.75 17.93
C THR A 230 -4.00 19.36 17.36
N LEU A 231 -4.57 18.21 17.77
CA LEU A 231 -5.92 17.82 17.36
C LEU A 231 -6.97 18.83 17.84
N THR A 232 -6.85 19.28 19.08
CA THR A 232 -7.77 20.26 19.67
C THR A 232 -7.70 21.60 18.94
N PHE A 233 -6.49 22.06 18.60
CA PHE A 233 -6.30 23.24 17.76
C PHE A 233 -6.89 23.04 16.35
N ALA A 234 -6.70 21.87 15.75
CA ALA A 234 -7.24 21.53 14.44
C ALA A 234 -8.77 21.54 14.38
N LEU A 235 -9.44 21.06 15.43
CA LEU A 235 -10.91 21.14 15.55
C LEU A 235 -11.39 22.59 15.72
N LEU A 236 -10.63 23.40 16.45
CA LEU A 236 -10.99 24.79 16.71
C LEU A 236 -10.82 25.66 15.45
N ALA A 237 -9.74 25.48 14.69
CA ALA A 237 -9.36 26.36 13.58
C ALA A 237 -9.61 25.76 12.18
N GLY A 238 -9.95 24.48 12.09
CA GLY A 238 -10.22 23.79 10.83
C GLY A 238 -11.37 24.43 10.05
N HIS A 239 -11.29 24.38 8.72
CA HIS A 239 -12.34 24.88 7.84
C HIS A 239 -12.85 23.79 6.90
N GLU A 240 -14.16 23.81 6.64
CA GLU A 240 -14.80 22.91 5.68
C GLU A 240 -14.36 23.21 4.24
N LEU A 241 -14.08 22.15 3.48
CA LEU A 241 -13.78 22.21 2.05
C LEU A 241 -15.03 22.15 1.16
N GLY A 242 -16.19 21.76 1.70
CA GLY A 242 -17.45 21.65 0.95
C GLY A 242 -17.71 20.26 0.35
N ASN A 243 -17.05 19.21 0.85
CA ASN A 243 -17.29 17.81 0.50
C ASN A 243 -17.33 16.88 1.74
N GLU A 244 -17.76 17.43 2.88
CA GLU A 244 -17.77 16.82 4.23
C GLU A 244 -16.38 16.55 4.81
N TRP A 245 -15.36 17.23 4.29
CA TRP A 245 -14.00 17.20 4.82
C TRP A 245 -13.60 18.57 5.32
N GLU A 246 -12.89 18.59 6.44
CA GLU A 246 -12.27 19.78 7.01
C GLU A 246 -10.74 19.69 6.87
N ARG A 247 -10.08 20.84 6.87
CA ARG A 247 -8.63 20.96 6.71
C ARG A 247 -8.04 22.06 7.57
N LEU A 248 -6.84 21.82 8.08
CA LEU A 248 -5.97 22.82 8.69
C LEU A 248 -4.50 22.58 8.32
N PRO A 249 -3.85 23.45 7.52
CA PRO A 249 -2.39 23.59 7.51
C PRO A 249 -1.92 24.13 8.85
N VAL A 250 -1.41 23.24 9.71
CA VAL A 250 -1.27 23.52 11.15
C VAL A 250 -0.30 24.67 11.39
N SER A 251 0.89 24.62 10.79
CA SER A 251 1.93 25.64 10.99
C SER A 251 1.56 26.99 10.39
N ASP A 252 1.02 27.04 9.17
CA ASP A 252 0.58 28.30 8.56
C ASP A 252 -0.47 29.03 9.42
N TRP A 253 -1.40 28.27 10.00
CA TRP A 253 -2.43 28.82 10.88
C TRP A 253 -1.89 29.22 12.25
N ALA A 254 -0.98 28.43 12.82
CA ALA A 254 -0.31 28.80 14.05
C ALA A 254 0.45 30.13 13.88
N ASP A 255 1.21 30.28 12.79
CA ASP A 255 1.92 31.51 12.45
C ASP A 255 0.98 32.71 12.28
N LEU A 256 -0.15 32.52 11.57
CA LEU A 256 -1.16 33.56 11.40
C LEU A 256 -1.71 34.09 12.73
N HIS A 257 -1.80 33.21 13.73
CA HIS A 257 -2.30 33.56 15.06
C HIS A 257 -1.19 33.85 16.09
N GLY A 258 0.09 33.80 15.71
CA GLY A 258 1.21 34.03 16.61
C GLY A 258 1.40 32.93 17.66
N ILE A 259 1.04 31.69 17.32
CA ILE A 259 1.16 30.50 18.17
C ILE A 259 2.50 29.83 17.83
N ASP A 260 3.30 29.50 18.86
CA ASP A 260 4.53 28.72 18.66
C ASP A 260 4.18 27.28 18.24
N ALA A 261 4.52 26.91 17.01
CA ALA A 261 4.28 25.58 16.45
C ALA A 261 5.51 24.65 16.52
N SER A 262 6.50 24.94 17.36
CA SER A 262 7.75 24.18 17.43
C SER A 262 7.59 22.69 17.79
N GLY A 263 6.46 22.27 18.38
CA GLY A 263 6.15 20.86 18.65
C GLY A 263 5.58 20.07 17.47
N ILE A 264 5.39 20.71 16.31
CA ILE A 264 4.95 20.07 15.07
C ILE A 264 5.83 20.51 13.89
N ASN A 265 5.97 19.69 12.85
CA ASN A 265 6.79 20.09 11.70
C ASN A 265 6.04 21.11 10.83
N SER A 266 6.80 21.97 10.15
CA SER A 266 6.32 23.11 9.35
C SER A 266 5.30 22.75 8.26
N ASN A 267 5.33 21.52 7.76
CA ASN A 267 4.45 21.05 6.69
C ASN A 267 3.28 20.19 7.22
N ALA A 268 2.96 20.29 8.52
CA ALA A 268 1.90 19.48 9.10
C ALA A 268 0.51 19.93 8.63
N ILE A 269 -0.32 18.97 8.26
CA ILE A 269 -1.69 19.18 7.79
C ILE A 269 -2.60 18.23 8.54
N CYS A 270 -3.59 18.79 9.23
CA CYS A 270 -4.67 18.03 9.83
C CYS A 270 -5.89 18.07 8.91
N VAL A 271 -6.55 16.94 8.73
CA VAL A 271 -7.83 16.82 8.01
C VAL A 271 -8.80 16.00 8.83
N ARG A 272 -10.09 16.28 8.70
CA ARG A 272 -11.16 15.54 9.37
C ARG A 272 -12.20 15.07 8.36
N ASP A 273 -12.52 13.79 8.41
CA ASP A 273 -13.69 13.22 7.75
C ASP A 273 -14.89 13.37 8.68
N ARG A 274 -15.87 14.18 8.30
CA ARG A 274 -17.05 14.43 9.15
C ARG A 274 -18.05 13.29 9.12
N ASP A 275 -18.06 12.50 8.04
CA ASP A 275 -19.00 11.40 7.89
C ASP A 275 -18.65 10.24 8.85
N GLU A 276 -17.35 9.95 8.99
CA GLU A 276 -16.81 8.88 9.85
C GLU A 276 -16.27 9.40 11.20
N ASP A 277 -16.39 10.71 11.46
CA ASP A 277 -15.82 11.44 12.61
C ASP A 277 -14.35 11.05 12.91
N THR A 278 -13.54 10.94 11.85
CA THR A 278 -12.13 10.51 11.95
C THR A 278 -11.20 11.67 11.60
N MET A 279 -10.15 11.88 12.39
CA MET A 279 -9.11 12.88 12.11
C MET A 279 -7.82 12.22 11.64
N TYR A 280 -7.10 12.90 10.77
CA TYR A 280 -5.80 12.47 10.29
C TYR A 280 -4.82 13.64 10.38
N LEU A 281 -3.64 13.39 10.93
CA LEU A 281 -2.56 14.35 10.99
C LEU A 281 -1.40 13.84 10.14
N LEU A 282 -1.20 14.47 8.98
CA LEU A 282 0.01 14.29 8.20
C LEU A 282 1.07 15.25 8.73
N ASN A 283 2.18 14.71 9.23
CA ASN A 283 3.24 15.49 9.85
C ASN A 283 4.59 15.11 9.23
N PRO A 284 4.94 15.60 8.03
CA PRO A 284 6.18 15.23 7.35
C PRO A 284 7.42 15.61 8.18
N PRO A 285 8.46 14.76 8.26
CA PRO A 285 9.75 15.17 8.80
C PRO A 285 10.33 16.37 8.04
N ASN A 286 11.20 17.13 8.71
CA ASN A 286 11.84 18.31 8.13
C ASN A 286 12.96 17.94 7.14
N PHE A 287 12.61 17.30 6.02
CA PHE A 287 13.58 16.86 5.02
C PHE A 287 14.39 17.99 4.38
N ASP A 288 13.93 19.25 4.47
CA ASP A 288 14.62 20.43 3.94
C ASP A 288 15.98 20.72 4.60
N ILE A 289 16.25 20.15 5.78
CA ILE A 289 17.55 20.29 6.47
C ILE A 289 18.61 19.30 5.96
N GLY A 290 18.20 18.32 5.15
CA GLY A 290 19.11 17.40 4.48
C GLY A 290 19.81 18.07 3.29
N ASP A 291 20.89 17.45 2.84
CA ASP A 291 21.67 17.93 1.68
C ASP A 291 20.97 17.64 0.34
N GLY A 292 19.79 17.03 0.35
CA GLY A 292 19.01 16.66 -0.83
C GLY A 292 18.17 15.42 -0.58
N PHE A 293 17.20 15.18 -1.46
CA PHE A 293 16.23 14.11 -1.31
C PHE A 293 16.00 13.34 -2.61
N LEU A 294 16.06 12.00 -2.53
CA LEU A 294 15.74 11.10 -3.62
C LEU A 294 14.63 10.12 -3.22
N GLY A 295 13.43 10.33 -3.78
CA GLY A 295 12.36 9.34 -3.74
C GLY A 295 12.54 8.30 -4.85
N LEU A 296 12.59 7.02 -4.51
CA LEU A 296 12.73 5.91 -5.45
C LEU A 296 11.42 5.12 -5.53
N ASP A 297 10.71 5.21 -6.66
CA ASP A 297 9.40 4.55 -6.80
C ASP A 297 9.22 3.96 -8.21
N GLY A 298 8.60 2.79 -8.30
CA GLY A 298 8.29 2.16 -9.59
C GLY A 298 7.03 2.69 -10.26
N THR A 299 6.08 3.20 -9.48
CA THR A 299 4.82 3.73 -10.00
C THR A 299 4.36 4.93 -9.17
N PRO A 300 5.15 6.00 -9.10
CA PRO A 300 4.85 7.11 -8.21
C PRO A 300 3.60 7.87 -8.62
N THR A 301 3.08 8.60 -7.63
CA THR A 301 2.17 9.72 -7.84
C THR A 301 2.85 10.97 -7.30
N PRO A 302 3.43 11.83 -8.16
CA PRO A 302 4.22 12.98 -7.73
C PRO A 302 3.51 13.88 -6.71
N ALA A 303 2.21 14.12 -6.89
CA ALA A 303 1.41 14.91 -5.96
C ALA A 303 1.41 14.33 -4.53
N MET A 304 1.25 13.00 -4.39
CA MET A 304 1.24 12.33 -3.07
C MET A 304 2.61 12.40 -2.41
N TRP A 305 3.69 12.22 -3.19
CA TRP A 305 5.05 12.31 -2.69
C TRP A 305 5.38 13.71 -2.16
N ARG A 306 5.03 14.77 -2.89
CA ARG A 306 5.25 16.15 -2.44
C ARG A 306 4.49 16.45 -1.15
N ILE A 307 3.21 16.08 -1.09
CA ILE A 307 2.38 16.26 0.10
C ILE A 307 2.96 15.47 1.30
N ALA A 308 3.30 14.20 1.11
CA ALA A 308 3.78 13.33 2.19
C ALA A 308 5.16 13.74 2.73
N THR A 309 6.01 14.34 1.90
CA THR A 309 7.37 14.74 2.29
C THR A 309 7.48 16.21 2.66
N GLY A 310 6.48 17.04 2.31
CA GLY A 310 6.57 18.49 2.42
C GLY A 310 7.54 19.15 1.42
N LEU A 311 8.13 18.37 0.50
CA LEU A 311 9.15 18.86 -0.44
C LEU A 311 8.56 19.18 -1.81
N ASP A 312 9.11 20.19 -2.49
CA ASP A 312 8.89 20.38 -3.93
C ASP A 312 9.79 19.45 -4.76
N LEU A 313 9.28 18.24 -5.00
CA LEU A 313 10.01 17.21 -5.74
C LEU A 313 9.88 17.38 -7.25
N THR A 314 11.02 17.42 -7.94
CA THR A 314 11.05 17.28 -9.40
C THR A 314 10.86 15.81 -9.78
N HIS A 315 9.82 15.48 -10.55
CA HIS A 315 9.61 14.11 -11.04
C HIS A 315 10.45 13.86 -12.30
N ARG A 316 11.21 12.76 -12.32
CA ARG A 316 12.01 12.35 -13.47
C ARG A 316 11.77 10.87 -13.79
N ASP A 317 11.46 10.58 -15.04
CA ASP A 317 11.41 9.22 -15.55
C ASP A 317 12.82 8.73 -15.93
N VAL A 318 13.16 7.51 -15.54
CA VAL A 318 14.40 6.86 -16.00
C VAL A 318 14.27 6.33 -17.43
N LEU A 319 13.06 5.93 -17.82
CA LEU A 319 12.73 5.34 -19.11
C LEU A 319 11.48 6.01 -19.66
N GLU A 320 11.45 6.31 -20.95
CA GLU A 320 10.22 6.74 -21.63
C GLU A 320 9.24 5.56 -21.77
N ASP A 321 7.95 5.81 -22.00
CA ASP A 321 6.92 4.74 -22.13
C ASP A 321 7.27 3.68 -23.18
N ARG A 322 7.91 4.07 -24.29
CA ARG A 322 8.39 3.12 -25.31
C ARG A 322 9.51 2.22 -24.77
N GLU A 323 10.38 2.75 -23.94
CA GLU A 323 11.48 2.01 -23.31
C GLU A 323 10.95 1.15 -22.16
N LYS A 324 10.00 1.65 -21.38
CA LYS A 324 9.29 0.87 -20.34
C LYS A 324 8.61 -0.37 -20.94
N ARG A 325 7.96 -0.23 -22.10
CA ARG A 325 7.39 -1.37 -22.86
C ARG A 325 8.42 -2.43 -23.17
N LYS A 326 9.52 -2.04 -23.82
CA LYS A 326 10.63 -2.94 -24.16
C LYS A 326 11.29 -3.53 -22.93
N TYR A 327 11.39 -2.77 -21.85
CA TYR A 327 11.94 -3.28 -20.61
C TYR A 327 11.08 -4.41 -20.04
N VAL A 328 9.75 -4.25 -20.03
CA VAL A 328 8.83 -5.30 -19.59
C VAL A 328 8.87 -6.52 -20.51
N SER A 329 8.78 -6.33 -21.84
CA SER A 329 8.71 -7.45 -22.78
C SER A 329 10.06 -8.12 -23.03
N ASP A 330 11.14 -7.34 -23.19
CA ASP A 330 12.41 -7.84 -23.73
C ASP A 330 13.47 -8.06 -22.64
N VAL A 331 13.43 -7.25 -21.55
CA VAL A 331 14.42 -7.35 -20.46
C VAL A 331 13.88 -8.20 -19.31
N LEU A 332 12.65 -7.95 -18.85
CA LEU A 332 12.00 -8.78 -17.84
C LEU A 332 11.38 -10.06 -18.44
N ASN A 333 11.29 -10.14 -19.77
CA ASN A 333 10.78 -11.30 -20.50
C ASN A 333 9.35 -11.68 -20.07
N GLN A 334 8.50 -10.66 -19.86
CA GLN A 334 7.13 -10.83 -19.41
C GLN A 334 6.11 -10.73 -20.53
N THR A 335 5.22 -11.71 -20.59
CA THR A 335 4.02 -11.72 -21.41
C THR A 335 2.80 -11.48 -20.52
N ILE A 336 2.13 -10.34 -20.70
CA ILE A 336 0.96 -9.97 -19.88
C ILE A 336 -0.32 -10.18 -20.69
N ILE A 337 -1.20 -11.05 -20.20
CA ILE A 337 -2.44 -11.43 -20.90
C ILE A 337 -3.65 -10.98 -20.08
N ARG A 338 -4.40 -10.00 -20.59
CA ARG A 338 -5.63 -9.49 -19.96
C ARG A 338 -6.82 -10.41 -20.23
N THR A 339 -7.52 -10.79 -19.18
CA THR A 339 -8.70 -11.66 -19.26
C THR A 339 -10.02 -10.91 -19.08
N ASN A 340 -9.96 -9.59 -18.83
CA ASN A 340 -11.13 -8.75 -18.64
C ASN A 340 -10.84 -7.27 -18.95
N ASP A 341 -11.86 -6.51 -19.34
CA ASP A 341 -11.77 -5.06 -19.59
C ASP A 341 -12.36 -4.18 -18.47
N ASP A 342 -12.87 -4.78 -17.38
CA ASP A 342 -13.34 -4.03 -16.19
C ASP A 342 -12.28 -3.88 -15.11
N LEU A 343 -12.38 -2.80 -14.33
CA LEU A 343 -11.44 -2.48 -13.24
C LEU A 343 -11.46 -3.48 -12.08
N LYS A 344 -12.60 -4.11 -11.77
CA LYS A 344 -12.72 -5.13 -10.70
C LYS A 344 -12.08 -4.73 -9.35
N PRO A 345 -12.57 -3.70 -8.66
CA PRO A 345 -12.02 -3.27 -7.37
C PRO A 345 -12.33 -4.29 -6.25
N TYR A 346 -11.41 -5.21 -5.99
CA TYR A 346 -11.60 -6.36 -5.08
C TYR A 346 -11.19 -6.08 -3.63
N GLN A 347 -10.62 -4.89 -3.35
CA GLN A 347 -10.14 -4.56 -2.00
C GLN A 347 -11.25 -4.69 -0.94
N ASN A 348 -12.48 -4.29 -1.28
CA ASN A 348 -13.66 -4.38 -0.41
C ASN A 348 -14.81 -5.06 -1.16
N ASP A 349 -15.49 -6.01 -0.50
CA ASP A 349 -16.58 -6.82 -1.09
C ASP A 349 -17.99 -6.39 -0.64
N ALA A 350 -18.16 -5.14 -0.20
CA ALA A 350 -19.44 -4.65 0.32
C ALA A 350 -20.65 -4.78 -0.65
N GLU A 351 -20.40 -5.04 -1.94
CA GLU A 351 -21.42 -5.19 -2.98
C GLU A 351 -21.30 -6.51 -3.77
N GLY A 352 -20.62 -7.53 -3.23
CA GLY A 352 -20.39 -8.79 -3.96
C GLY A 352 -19.57 -8.58 -5.25
N ARG A 353 -18.56 -7.73 -5.17
CA ARG A 353 -17.73 -7.34 -6.33
C ARG A 353 -16.72 -8.42 -6.70
N ILE A 354 -16.36 -9.28 -5.76
CA ILE A 354 -15.42 -10.38 -5.98
C ILE A 354 -16.13 -11.49 -6.76
N THR A 355 -15.73 -11.72 -8.02
CA THR A 355 -16.40 -12.69 -8.89
C THR A 355 -15.79 -14.08 -8.79
N ALA A 356 -16.00 -14.77 -7.66
CA ALA A 356 -15.45 -16.12 -7.43
C ALA A 356 -15.76 -17.12 -8.57
N PRO A 357 -17.01 -17.24 -9.08
CA PRO A 357 -17.29 -18.17 -10.19
C PRO A 357 -16.41 -17.92 -11.43
N LYS A 358 -16.29 -16.66 -11.85
CA LYS A 358 -15.51 -16.28 -13.04
C LYS A 358 -14.03 -16.47 -12.80
N ASP A 359 -13.54 -16.14 -11.62
CA ASP A 359 -12.13 -16.27 -11.28
C ASP A 359 -11.70 -17.74 -11.19
N THR A 360 -12.56 -18.62 -10.68
CA THR A 360 -12.35 -20.08 -10.69
C THR A 360 -12.27 -20.62 -12.11
N GLN A 361 -13.19 -20.21 -12.99
CA GLN A 361 -13.16 -20.61 -14.40
C GLN A 361 -11.88 -20.15 -15.11
N ILE A 362 -11.43 -18.92 -14.86
CA ILE A 362 -10.17 -18.40 -15.41
C ILE A 362 -8.98 -19.20 -14.86
N ALA A 363 -8.91 -19.44 -13.56
CA ALA A 363 -7.83 -20.23 -12.95
C ALA A 363 -7.76 -21.66 -13.51
N HIS A 364 -8.92 -22.30 -13.68
CA HIS A 364 -9.04 -23.61 -14.31
C HIS A 364 -8.49 -23.59 -15.74
N TRP A 365 -8.95 -22.63 -16.56
CA TRP A 365 -8.51 -22.49 -17.94
C TRP A 365 -7.01 -22.24 -18.06
N ILE A 366 -6.42 -21.38 -17.21
CA ILE A 366 -4.97 -21.14 -17.17
C ILE A 366 -4.23 -22.44 -16.85
N HIS A 367 -4.65 -23.15 -15.79
CA HIS A 367 -4.03 -24.40 -15.38
C HIS A 367 -4.05 -25.46 -16.49
N ARG A 368 -5.16 -25.56 -17.22
CA ARG A 368 -5.30 -26.46 -18.36
C ARG A 368 -4.39 -26.06 -19.52
N LYS A 369 -4.46 -24.81 -19.95
CA LYS A 369 -3.73 -24.30 -21.12
C LYS A 369 -2.22 -24.35 -20.93
N GLU A 370 -1.75 -23.97 -19.74
CA GLU A 370 -0.31 -23.84 -19.45
C GLU A 370 0.29 -25.14 -18.87
N GLY A 371 -0.55 -26.11 -18.48
CA GLY A 371 -0.14 -27.38 -17.89
C GLY A 371 0.42 -27.28 -16.46
N GLU A 372 0.44 -26.09 -15.86
CA GLU A 372 0.85 -25.87 -14.48
C GLU A 372 -0.07 -24.88 -13.74
N LYS A 373 -0.11 -24.95 -12.41
CA LYS A 373 -0.95 -24.05 -11.61
C LYS A 373 -0.29 -22.67 -11.49
N PRO A 374 -0.96 -21.55 -11.86
CA PRO A 374 -0.43 -20.20 -11.69
C PRO A 374 -0.31 -19.83 -10.20
N GLY A 375 0.67 -19.00 -9.84
CA GLY A 375 0.64 -18.30 -8.54
C GLY A 375 -0.44 -17.22 -8.54
N LEU A 376 -1.17 -17.04 -7.43
CA LEU A 376 -2.30 -16.11 -7.35
C LEU A 376 -1.96 -14.86 -6.52
N ILE A 377 -2.26 -13.68 -7.07
CA ILE A 377 -2.32 -12.42 -6.30
C ILE A 377 -3.72 -11.81 -6.41
N THR A 378 -4.34 -11.50 -5.27
CA THR A 378 -5.69 -10.89 -5.20
C THR A 378 -5.89 -10.14 -3.87
N SER A 379 -7.12 -9.76 -3.50
CA SER A 379 -7.40 -9.14 -2.21
C SER A 379 -7.42 -10.14 -1.04
N LYS A 380 -7.19 -9.64 0.18
CA LYS A 380 -7.29 -10.46 1.41
C LYS A 380 -8.70 -11.02 1.60
N LYS A 381 -9.73 -10.20 1.34
CA LYS A 381 -11.14 -10.63 1.43
C LYS A 381 -11.44 -11.79 0.49
N ALA A 382 -10.90 -11.77 -0.73
CA ALA A 382 -11.05 -12.85 -1.70
C ALA A 382 -10.45 -14.17 -1.19
N ILE A 383 -9.18 -14.14 -0.73
CA ILE A 383 -8.47 -15.34 -0.27
C ILE A 383 -9.06 -15.90 1.03
N ASP A 384 -9.37 -15.03 2.00
CA ASP A 384 -9.70 -15.47 3.35
C ASP A 384 -11.20 -15.77 3.54
N ASN A 385 -12.08 -15.27 2.66
CA ASN A 385 -13.54 -15.40 2.82
C ASN A 385 -14.21 -15.88 1.54
N VAL A 386 -14.17 -15.09 0.46
CA VAL A 386 -15.06 -15.33 -0.69
C VAL A 386 -14.69 -16.60 -1.47
N TYR A 387 -13.40 -16.84 -1.73
CA TYR A 387 -12.99 -18.04 -2.48
C TYR A 387 -13.17 -19.33 -1.66
N PRO A 388 -12.80 -19.41 -0.36
CA PRO A 388 -13.07 -20.59 0.46
C PRO A 388 -14.56 -20.96 0.55
N GLU A 389 -15.43 -19.96 0.65
CA GLU A 389 -16.88 -20.16 0.75
C GLU A 389 -17.53 -20.59 -0.57
N TYR A 390 -16.93 -20.23 -1.71
CA TYR A 390 -17.45 -20.60 -3.02
C TYR A 390 -16.99 -21.99 -3.45
N ASN A 391 -17.96 -22.90 -3.64
CA ASN A 391 -17.75 -24.27 -4.10
C ASN A 391 -16.60 -24.99 -3.36
N ASP A 392 -16.62 -24.92 -2.03
CA ASP A 392 -15.63 -25.53 -1.14
C ASP A 392 -14.17 -25.17 -1.50
N GLY A 393 -13.93 -23.95 -1.97
CA GLY A 393 -12.59 -23.48 -2.31
C GLY A 393 -12.05 -24.01 -3.64
N GLU A 394 -12.91 -24.41 -4.59
CA GLU A 394 -12.54 -24.98 -5.90
C GLU A 394 -11.39 -24.23 -6.60
N LEU A 395 -11.37 -22.90 -6.53
CA LEU A 395 -10.32 -22.06 -7.11
C LEU A 395 -8.92 -22.51 -6.69
N PHE A 396 -8.73 -22.89 -5.42
CA PHE A 396 -7.45 -23.32 -4.86
C PHE A 396 -6.98 -24.68 -5.40
N ASN A 397 -7.87 -25.45 -6.05
CA ASN A 397 -7.46 -26.65 -6.78
C ASN A 397 -6.71 -26.31 -8.08
N HIS A 398 -6.90 -25.10 -8.61
CA HIS A 398 -6.35 -24.68 -9.90
C HIS A 398 -5.23 -23.64 -9.80
N VAL A 399 -4.93 -23.12 -8.60
CA VAL A 399 -3.81 -22.20 -8.37
C VAL A 399 -2.77 -22.82 -7.44
N GLY A 400 -1.54 -22.31 -7.53
CA GLY A 400 -0.45 -22.62 -6.61
C GLY A 400 -0.52 -21.71 -5.38
N THR A 401 0.65 -21.23 -4.93
CA THR A 401 0.72 -20.28 -3.81
C THR A 401 -0.10 -19.03 -4.09
N SER A 402 -0.94 -18.64 -3.12
CA SER A 402 -1.72 -17.41 -3.15
C SER A 402 -1.17 -16.37 -2.17
N ARG A 403 -1.22 -15.09 -2.56
CA ARG A 403 -0.88 -13.95 -1.69
C ARG A 403 -1.88 -12.83 -1.89
N ASN A 404 -2.19 -12.12 -0.81
CA ASN A 404 -2.98 -10.90 -0.93
C ASN A 404 -2.11 -9.70 -1.36
N PHE A 405 -2.77 -8.66 -1.87
CA PHE A 405 -2.16 -7.41 -2.31
C PHE A 405 -1.20 -6.73 -1.32
N SER A 406 -1.38 -6.92 -0.01
CA SER A 406 -0.52 -6.33 1.01
C SER A 406 0.70 -7.21 1.30
N ASN A 407 0.50 -8.53 1.40
CA ASN A 407 1.53 -9.49 1.82
C ASN A 407 2.45 -9.92 0.67
N VAL A 408 2.02 -9.73 -0.59
CA VAL A 408 2.85 -10.07 -1.75
C VAL A 408 4.12 -9.21 -1.83
N LEU A 409 4.05 -7.99 -1.32
CA LEU A 409 5.13 -7.01 -1.42
C LEU A 409 6.40 -7.43 -0.66
N SER A 410 6.25 -8.21 0.41
CA SER A 410 7.35 -8.80 1.20
C SER A 410 7.61 -10.27 0.89
N TYR A 411 6.86 -10.86 -0.05
CA TYR A 411 6.95 -12.29 -0.37
C TYR A 411 7.94 -12.54 -1.53
N GLN A 412 9.00 -13.28 -1.25
CA GLN A 412 10.02 -13.59 -2.26
C GLN A 412 9.68 -14.81 -3.13
N GLY A 413 8.76 -15.69 -2.71
CA GLY A 413 8.47 -16.96 -3.38
C GLY A 413 7.74 -16.87 -4.73
N PHE A 414 7.57 -15.67 -5.29
CA PHE A 414 7.18 -15.49 -6.70
C PHE A 414 8.35 -15.11 -7.60
N ALA A 415 9.56 -14.92 -7.05
CA ALA A 415 10.75 -14.55 -7.84
C ALA A 415 11.04 -15.55 -8.96
N ASP A 416 10.86 -16.84 -8.71
CA ASP A 416 11.08 -17.97 -9.62
C ASP A 416 9.78 -18.59 -10.13
N LYS A 417 8.62 -17.94 -9.89
CA LYS A 417 7.33 -18.39 -10.43
C LYS A 417 7.05 -17.71 -11.76
N HIS A 418 7.14 -18.48 -12.84
CA HIS A 418 7.02 -18.00 -14.23
C HIS A 418 5.59 -18.02 -14.80
N LEU A 419 4.63 -18.52 -14.03
CA LEU A 419 3.21 -18.44 -14.37
C LEU A 419 2.43 -17.77 -13.23
N GLY A 420 1.88 -16.60 -13.52
CA GLY A 420 1.14 -15.77 -12.56
C GLY A 420 -0.31 -15.53 -12.96
N PHE A 421 -1.15 -15.32 -11.95
CA PHE A 421 -2.53 -14.89 -12.09
C PHE A 421 -2.83 -13.76 -11.10
N VAL A 422 -3.12 -12.56 -11.61
CA VAL A 422 -3.54 -11.40 -10.81
C VAL A 422 -5.03 -11.16 -11.02
N SER A 423 -5.82 -11.22 -9.94
CA SER A 423 -7.27 -11.04 -10.01
C SER A 423 -7.73 -9.81 -9.22
N GLY A 424 -8.47 -8.92 -9.90
CA GLY A 424 -8.96 -7.67 -9.33
C GLY A 424 -7.91 -6.57 -9.18
N SER A 425 -8.34 -5.43 -8.65
CA SER A 425 -7.51 -4.26 -8.40
C SER A 425 -7.75 -3.66 -7.03
N ARG A 426 -6.82 -2.79 -6.59
CA ARG A 426 -6.96 -2.00 -5.36
C ARG A 426 -7.91 -0.82 -5.58
N HIS A 427 -8.78 -0.58 -4.60
CA HIS A 427 -9.58 0.65 -4.46
C HIS A 427 -9.95 0.82 -2.99
N TYR A 428 -9.19 1.64 -2.27
CA TYR A 428 -9.33 1.97 -0.86
C TYR A 428 -10.61 2.74 -0.49
N GLY A 429 -11.40 3.18 -1.47
CA GLY A 429 -12.68 3.86 -1.26
C GLY A 429 -12.65 5.33 -1.66
N ASP A 430 -13.83 5.93 -1.74
CA ASP A 430 -13.98 7.36 -2.02
C ASP A 430 -13.39 8.23 -0.89
N PRO A 431 -13.55 7.89 0.42
CA PRO A 431 -12.93 8.64 1.52
C PRO A 431 -11.41 8.76 1.39
N TYR A 432 -10.71 7.69 0.97
CA TYR A 432 -9.26 7.74 0.75
C TYR A 432 -8.85 8.80 -0.29
N ILE A 433 -9.63 8.93 -1.38
CA ILE A 433 -9.35 9.91 -2.43
C ILE A 433 -9.68 11.32 -1.95
N LYS A 434 -10.78 11.48 -1.20
CA LYS A 434 -11.15 12.75 -0.55
C LYS A 434 -10.10 13.20 0.46
N LYS A 435 -9.55 12.30 1.28
CA LYS A 435 -8.47 12.57 2.25
C LYS A 435 -7.25 13.22 1.58
N TRP A 436 -6.77 12.62 0.49
CA TRP A 436 -5.65 13.19 -0.27
C TRP A 436 -6.01 14.53 -0.92
N GLY A 437 -7.25 14.69 -1.37
CA GLY A 437 -7.76 16.00 -1.80
C GLY A 437 -7.70 17.02 -0.67
N ALA A 438 -8.16 16.65 0.52
CA ALA A 438 -8.13 17.51 1.69
C ALA A 438 -6.71 17.90 2.10
N TYR A 439 -5.74 16.97 2.08
CA TYR A 439 -4.33 17.35 2.29
C TYR A 439 -3.86 18.40 1.27
N ALA A 440 -4.22 18.24 0.01
CA ALA A 440 -3.90 19.18 -1.05
C ALA A 440 -4.69 20.50 -1.02
N GLY A 441 -5.71 20.62 -0.16
CA GLY A 441 -6.64 21.76 -0.18
C GLY A 441 -7.63 21.73 -1.35
N GLU A 442 -7.84 20.57 -1.96
CA GLU A 442 -8.68 20.35 -3.13
C GLU A 442 -10.02 19.69 -2.76
N VAL A 443 -11.11 20.25 -3.26
CA VAL A 443 -12.45 19.68 -3.08
C VAL A 443 -12.65 18.54 -4.08
N VAL A 444 -12.61 17.30 -3.59
CA VAL A 444 -12.71 16.10 -4.43
C VAL A 444 -14.06 15.42 -4.25
N THR A 445 -14.78 15.23 -5.36
CA THR A 445 -16.07 14.53 -5.40
C THR A 445 -16.14 13.56 -6.57
N SER A 446 -16.84 12.44 -6.38
CA SER A 446 -17.09 11.46 -7.42
C SER A 446 -18.14 11.98 -8.41
N ASN A 447 -17.96 11.72 -9.69
CA ASN A 447 -18.96 12.02 -10.72
C ASN A 447 -20.18 11.07 -10.73
N GLY A 448 -20.29 10.17 -9.74
CA GLY A 448 -21.38 9.20 -9.60
C GLY A 448 -21.39 8.07 -10.64
N LYS A 449 -20.43 8.03 -11.58
CA LYS A 449 -20.34 6.99 -12.60
C LYS A 449 -19.57 5.78 -12.09
N ARG A 450 -19.74 4.63 -12.77
CA ARG A 450 -19.06 3.36 -12.46
C ARG A 450 -18.04 2.99 -13.54
N GLY A 451 -17.18 2.03 -13.20
CA GLY A 451 -16.20 1.47 -14.13
C GLY A 451 -15.21 2.50 -14.66
N THR A 452 -14.88 2.40 -15.95
CA THR A 452 -13.92 3.29 -16.63
C THR A 452 -14.40 4.74 -16.74
N ALA A 453 -15.71 5.00 -16.62
CA ALA A 453 -16.28 6.34 -16.62
C ALA A 453 -16.21 7.05 -15.25
N LYS A 454 -15.82 6.34 -14.19
CA LYS A 454 -15.67 6.90 -12.84
C LYS A 454 -14.52 7.91 -12.80
N SER A 455 -14.80 9.13 -12.34
CA SER A 455 -13.86 10.24 -12.28
C SER A 455 -14.04 11.04 -10.99
N TYR A 456 -12.96 11.62 -10.49
CA TYR A 456 -12.90 12.44 -9.28
C TYR A 456 -12.31 13.84 -9.54
N GLY A 457 -12.48 14.36 -10.76
CA GLY A 457 -11.84 15.60 -11.18
C GLY A 457 -10.34 15.46 -11.39
N GLU A 458 -9.62 16.56 -11.60
CA GLU A 458 -8.21 16.53 -12.00
C GLU A 458 -7.32 15.92 -10.90
N PHE A 459 -7.37 16.47 -9.69
CA PHE A 459 -6.56 15.99 -8.57
C PHE A 459 -6.97 14.57 -8.14
N GLY A 460 -8.25 14.33 -7.91
CA GLY A 460 -8.75 13.02 -7.49
C GLY A 460 -8.44 11.90 -8.51
N ASN A 461 -8.40 12.21 -9.81
CA ASN A 461 -7.99 11.25 -10.83
C ASN A 461 -6.50 10.89 -10.76
N LYS A 462 -5.62 11.76 -10.24
CA LYS A 462 -4.21 11.41 -9.96
C LYS A 462 -4.13 10.31 -8.90
N ILE A 463 -4.91 10.44 -7.83
CA ILE A 463 -5.01 9.44 -6.74
C ILE A 463 -5.71 8.16 -7.21
N HIS A 464 -6.81 8.27 -7.94
CA HIS A 464 -7.50 7.09 -8.48
C HIS A 464 -6.60 6.30 -9.46
N ARG A 465 -5.79 6.99 -10.27
CA ARG A 465 -4.79 6.36 -11.14
C ARG A 465 -3.68 5.68 -10.33
N HIS A 466 -3.23 6.28 -9.22
CA HIS A 466 -2.27 5.67 -8.29
C HIS A 466 -2.70 4.26 -7.89
N MET A 467 -3.95 4.13 -7.42
CA MET A 467 -4.51 2.87 -6.93
C MET A 467 -4.49 1.78 -8.01
N ARG A 468 -4.73 2.16 -9.26
CA ARG A 468 -4.66 1.26 -10.43
C ARG A 468 -3.23 0.85 -10.74
N ARG A 469 -2.29 1.79 -10.75
CA ARG A 469 -0.87 1.52 -11.06
C ARG A 469 -0.26 0.44 -10.15
N GLN A 470 -0.77 0.27 -8.94
CA GLN A 470 -0.36 -0.79 -8.02
C GLN A 470 -0.55 -2.21 -8.60
N THR A 471 -1.50 -2.43 -9.51
CA THR A 471 -1.68 -3.74 -10.18
C THR A 471 -0.45 -4.11 -11.02
N LEU A 472 0.24 -3.14 -11.64
CA LEU A 472 1.49 -3.43 -12.33
C LEU A 472 2.55 -3.94 -11.35
N GLN A 473 2.61 -3.40 -10.13
CA GLN A 473 3.56 -3.88 -9.13
C GLN A 473 3.33 -5.35 -8.78
N ASP A 474 2.07 -5.82 -8.74
CA ASP A 474 1.74 -7.23 -8.52
C ASP A 474 2.20 -8.12 -9.68
N VAL A 475 1.94 -7.68 -10.92
CA VAL A 475 2.36 -8.39 -12.13
C VAL A 475 3.87 -8.58 -12.14
N LEU A 476 4.63 -7.53 -11.79
CA LEU A 476 6.09 -7.55 -11.74
C LEU A 476 6.67 -8.36 -10.56
N ARG A 477 5.85 -8.98 -9.71
CA ARG A 477 6.34 -9.89 -8.64
C ARG A 477 6.70 -11.27 -9.17
N PHE A 478 6.07 -11.70 -10.26
CA PHE A 478 6.34 -12.98 -10.91
C PHE A 478 7.60 -12.90 -11.77
N GLY A 479 8.42 -13.96 -11.75
CA GLY A 479 9.55 -14.12 -12.67
C GLY A 479 10.57 -12.99 -12.63
N ARG A 480 11.17 -12.75 -11.47
CA ARG A 480 12.20 -11.70 -11.26
C ARG A 480 13.62 -12.15 -11.60
N ASP A 481 13.78 -13.33 -12.21
CA ASP A 481 15.04 -13.90 -12.67
C ASP A 481 15.27 -13.76 -14.19
N THR A 482 14.44 -12.95 -14.89
CA THR A 482 14.49 -12.67 -16.34
C THR A 482 14.15 -13.84 -17.27
N LYS A 483 13.72 -15.00 -16.74
CA LYS A 483 13.19 -16.08 -17.59
C LYS A 483 11.80 -15.74 -18.14
N PRO A 484 11.42 -16.35 -19.28
CA PRO A 484 10.09 -16.14 -19.87
C PRO A 484 9.01 -16.35 -18.82
N THR A 485 8.18 -15.34 -18.61
CA THR A 485 7.17 -15.32 -17.54
C THR A 485 5.84 -14.83 -18.10
N THR A 486 4.80 -15.66 -17.98
CA THR A 486 3.44 -15.31 -18.42
C THR A 486 2.59 -14.93 -17.21
N VAL A 487 1.94 -13.77 -17.26
CA VAL A 487 1.05 -13.30 -16.20
C VAL A 487 -0.32 -12.97 -16.76
N TYR A 488 -1.32 -13.71 -16.29
CA TYR A 488 -2.72 -13.46 -16.60
C TYR A 488 -3.28 -12.39 -15.65
N VAL A 489 -3.97 -11.39 -16.18
CA VAL A 489 -4.48 -10.24 -15.41
C VAL A 489 -5.99 -10.07 -15.64
N ASN A 490 -6.78 -10.35 -14.60
CA ASN A 490 -8.23 -10.25 -14.60
C ASN A 490 -8.68 -8.89 -14.03
N THR A 491 -8.21 -7.82 -14.67
CA THR A 491 -8.62 -6.44 -14.43
C THR A 491 -8.07 -5.54 -15.55
N ALA A 492 -8.74 -4.43 -15.85
CA ALA A 492 -8.24 -3.36 -16.70
C ALA A 492 -7.38 -2.32 -15.96
N ALA A 493 -7.05 -2.53 -14.68
CA ALA A 493 -6.29 -1.58 -13.87
C ALA A 493 -4.78 -1.55 -14.18
N LEU A 494 -4.38 -1.64 -15.46
CA LEU A 494 -2.99 -1.50 -15.89
C LEU A 494 -2.74 -0.11 -16.49
N PRO A 495 -1.52 0.45 -16.36
CA PRO A 495 -1.13 1.63 -17.12
C PRO A 495 -1.23 1.40 -18.63
N GLU A 496 -1.66 2.41 -19.38
CA GLU A 496 -1.85 2.32 -20.86
C GLU A 496 -0.56 1.96 -21.62
N TRP A 497 0.61 2.29 -21.05
CA TRP A 497 1.87 1.94 -21.70
C TRP A 497 2.20 0.45 -21.56
N VAL A 498 1.64 -0.29 -20.60
CA VAL A 498 2.00 -1.69 -20.35
C VAL A 498 1.59 -2.55 -21.56
N PRO A 499 2.54 -3.29 -22.17
CA PRO A 499 2.21 -4.17 -23.28
C PRO A 499 1.34 -5.31 -22.74
N SER A 500 0.13 -5.44 -23.27
CA SER A 500 -0.77 -6.53 -22.88
C SER A 500 -1.62 -7.02 -24.04
N GLU A 501 -1.84 -8.33 -24.06
CA GLU A 501 -2.66 -9.01 -25.06
C GLU A 501 -4.03 -9.33 -24.47
N ALA A 502 -5.08 -9.27 -25.28
CA ALA A 502 -6.40 -9.73 -24.84
C ALA A 502 -6.46 -11.25 -24.96
N ALA A 503 -6.83 -11.92 -23.87
CA ALA A 503 -7.06 -13.35 -23.87
C ALA A 503 -8.31 -13.68 -24.68
N HIS A 504 -8.20 -14.65 -25.59
CA HIS A 504 -9.35 -15.37 -26.12
C HIS A 504 -9.77 -16.43 -25.11
N LEU A 505 -10.58 -16.05 -24.12
CA LEU A 505 -11.09 -16.99 -23.13
C LEU A 505 -12.34 -17.68 -23.65
N VAL A 506 -12.32 -19.01 -23.69
CA VAL A 506 -13.54 -19.81 -23.76
C VAL A 506 -13.87 -20.26 -22.35
N LEU A 507 -14.67 -19.44 -21.64
CA LEU A 507 -15.12 -19.77 -20.29
C LEU A 507 -16.41 -20.58 -20.37
N PHE A 508 -16.37 -21.79 -19.82
CA PHE A 508 -17.52 -22.67 -19.70
C PHE A 508 -18.26 -22.42 -18.39
N SER A 509 -19.60 -22.39 -18.45
CA SER A 509 -20.42 -22.51 -17.24
C SER A 509 -20.10 -23.81 -16.49
N GLU A 510 -20.48 -23.92 -15.22
CA GLU A 510 -20.32 -25.17 -14.44
C GLU A 510 -20.88 -26.39 -15.18
N ASP A 511 -22.14 -26.30 -15.64
CA ASP A 511 -22.77 -27.28 -16.54
C ASP A 511 -21.94 -27.64 -17.78
N ALA A 512 -21.21 -26.67 -18.34
CA ALA A 512 -20.43 -26.90 -19.55
C ALA A 512 -19.06 -27.49 -19.23
N ARG A 513 -18.50 -27.19 -18.05
CA ARG A 513 -17.30 -27.87 -17.54
C ARG A 513 -17.60 -29.32 -17.23
N GLU A 514 -18.73 -29.62 -16.60
CA GLU A 514 -19.12 -31.00 -16.29
C GLU A 514 -19.27 -31.83 -17.57
N VAL A 515 -19.91 -31.26 -18.61
CA VAL A 515 -20.00 -31.89 -19.94
C VAL A 515 -18.62 -32.03 -20.60
N ALA A 516 -17.74 -31.04 -20.48
CA ALA A 516 -16.38 -31.09 -21.03
C ALA A 516 -15.52 -32.15 -20.34
N GLU A 517 -15.55 -32.22 -19.00
CA GLU A 517 -14.83 -33.20 -18.19
C GLU A 517 -15.30 -34.62 -18.52
N TYR A 518 -16.62 -34.84 -18.59
CA TYR A 518 -17.20 -36.12 -19.02
C TYR A 518 -16.71 -36.54 -20.41
N LEU A 519 -16.79 -35.65 -21.41
CA LEU A 519 -16.37 -35.95 -22.78
C LEU A 519 -14.85 -36.19 -22.88
N GLN A 520 -14.07 -35.47 -22.10
CA GLN A 520 -12.61 -35.64 -22.06
C GLN A 520 -12.20 -36.96 -21.41
N GLU A 521 -12.88 -37.41 -20.35
CA GLU A 521 -12.63 -38.73 -19.74
C GLU A 521 -12.90 -39.87 -20.72
N ARG A 522 -13.90 -39.70 -21.60
CA ARG A 522 -14.19 -40.65 -22.69
C ARG A 522 -13.24 -40.52 -23.88
N GLY A 523 -12.56 -39.37 -24.02
CA GLY A 523 -11.61 -39.10 -25.09
C GLY A 523 -12.19 -39.40 -26.47
N GLY A 524 -11.47 -40.21 -27.24
CA GLY A 524 -11.88 -40.63 -28.60
C GLY A 524 -13.18 -41.45 -28.69
N GLU A 525 -13.72 -41.97 -27.57
CA GLU A 525 -15.04 -42.62 -27.58
C GLU A 525 -16.18 -41.58 -27.67
N GLY A 526 -15.95 -40.38 -27.15
CA GLY A 526 -16.97 -39.33 -27.08
C GLY A 526 -18.22 -39.72 -26.28
N GLY A 527 -19.32 -39.01 -26.52
CA GLY A 527 -20.62 -39.30 -25.92
C GLY A 527 -21.79 -38.71 -26.70
N GLN A 528 -22.89 -39.45 -26.75
CA GLN A 528 -24.18 -38.95 -27.20
C GLN A 528 -24.83 -38.07 -26.13
N VAL A 529 -25.78 -37.21 -26.54
CA VAL A 529 -26.49 -36.30 -25.60
C VAL A 529 -27.12 -37.04 -24.41
N SER A 530 -27.72 -38.21 -24.64
CA SER A 530 -28.32 -39.04 -23.60
C SER A 530 -27.27 -39.67 -22.67
N GLU A 531 -26.08 -40.00 -23.18
CA GLU A 531 -24.98 -40.51 -22.37
C GLU A 531 -24.35 -39.40 -21.52
N ILE A 532 -24.22 -38.19 -22.09
CA ILE A 532 -23.79 -36.98 -21.38
C ILE A 532 -24.77 -36.67 -20.25
N GLU A 533 -26.09 -36.65 -20.52
CA GLU A 533 -27.12 -36.44 -19.48
C GLU A 533 -27.02 -37.48 -18.35
N ASN A 534 -26.82 -38.75 -18.68
CA ASN A 534 -26.71 -39.80 -17.66
C ASN A 534 -25.39 -39.75 -16.88
N GLY A 535 -24.33 -39.21 -17.49
CA GLY A 535 -22.99 -39.11 -16.90
C GLY A 535 -22.72 -37.80 -16.15
N THR A 536 -23.65 -36.85 -16.19
CA THR A 536 -23.50 -35.51 -15.61
C THR A 536 -24.78 -35.11 -14.86
N LYS A 537 -24.76 -33.97 -14.16
CA LYS A 537 -25.94 -33.42 -13.46
C LYS A 537 -26.82 -32.53 -14.36
N VAL A 538 -26.49 -32.40 -15.65
CA VAL A 538 -27.23 -31.54 -16.56
C VAL A 538 -28.33 -32.31 -17.29
N ASN A 539 -29.49 -31.67 -17.48
CA ASN A 539 -30.59 -32.27 -18.27
C ASN A 539 -30.24 -32.36 -19.76
N GLU A 540 -30.96 -33.19 -20.52
CA GLU A 540 -30.74 -33.44 -21.95
C GLU A 540 -30.59 -32.16 -22.79
N ARG A 541 -31.45 -31.17 -22.54
CA ARG A 541 -31.44 -29.89 -23.27
C ARG A 541 -30.17 -29.08 -22.97
N SER A 542 -29.76 -29.06 -21.71
CA SER A 542 -28.51 -28.43 -21.29
C SER A 542 -27.30 -29.19 -21.84
N ALA A 543 -27.26 -30.52 -21.72
CA ALA A 543 -26.21 -31.37 -22.27
C ALA A 543 -25.94 -31.08 -23.75
N ARG A 544 -27.01 -31.07 -24.57
CA ARG A 544 -26.92 -30.73 -25.99
C ARG A 544 -26.37 -29.33 -26.21
N LYS A 545 -26.96 -28.32 -25.56
CA LYS A 545 -26.55 -26.92 -25.73
C LYS A 545 -25.07 -26.70 -25.33
N LYS A 546 -24.60 -27.36 -24.27
CA LYS A 546 -23.21 -27.23 -23.80
C LYS A 546 -22.25 -27.97 -24.72
N ALA A 547 -22.59 -29.17 -25.17
CA ALA A 547 -21.80 -29.92 -26.13
C ALA A 547 -21.69 -29.22 -27.49
N GLU A 548 -22.78 -28.59 -27.96
CA GLU A 548 -22.75 -27.75 -29.17
C GLU A 548 -21.86 -26.51 -28.98
N ALA A 549 -21.94 -25.84 -27.83
CA ALA A 549 -21.04 -24.72 -27.54
C ALA A 549 -19.57 -25.16 -27.48
N LEU A 550 -19.27 -26.32 -26.89
CA LEU A 550 -17.92 -26.91 -26.91
C LEU A 550 -17.45 -27.17 -28.35
N ALA A 551 -18.36 -27.65 -29.22
CA ALA A 551 -18.04 -27.94 -30.62
C ALA A 551 -17.79 -26.66 -31.44
N GLU A 552 -18.64 -25.64 -31.26
CA GLU A 552 -18.48 -24.33 -31.88
C GLU A 552 -17.16 -23.66 -31.51
N ASN A 553 -16.64 -23.96 -30.31
CA ASN A 553 -15.37 -23.43 -29.82
C ASN A 553 -14.17 -24.37 -30.08
N GLY A 554 -14.34 -25.47 -30.82
CA GLY A 554 -13.24 -26.34 -31.27
C GLY A 554 -12.81 -27.44 -30.30
N PHE A 555 -13.40 -27.53 -29.11
CA PHE A 555 -13.00 -28.51 -28.07
C PHE A 555 -13.49 -29.92 -28.35
N VAL A 556 -14.61 -30.06 -29.06
CA VAL A 556 -15.18 -31.35 -29.43
C VAL A 556 -15.57 -31.36 -30.90
N THR A 557 -15.43 -32.49 -31.56
CA THR A 557 -15.97 -32.69 -32.90
C THR A 557 -17.36 -33.31 -32.80
N LYS A 558 -18.34 -32.66 -33.42
CA LYS A 558 -19.70 -33.19 -33.56
C LYS A 558 -19.77 -34.10 -34.78
N TYR A 559 -20.14 -35.35 -34.58
CA TYR A 559 -20.40 -36.32 -35.64
C TYR A 559 -21.91 -36.58 -35.73
N ASP A 560 -22.47 -36.33 -36.91
CA ASP A 560 -23.91 -36.48 -37.18
C ASP A 560 -24.30 -37.89 -37.68
N ASP A 561 -23.39 -38.87 -37.56
CA ASP A 561 -23.46 -40.16 -38.28
C ASP A 561 -24.20 -41.30 -37.55
N LEU A 562 -25.09 -41.01 -36.59
CA LEU A 562 -25.90 -42.06 -35.94
C LEU A 562 -27.41 -41.76 -35.95
N PRO A 563 -28.27 -42.79 -36.12
CA PRO A 563 -29.70 -42.61 -36.38
C PRO A 563 -30.50 -41.90 -35.27
N ASP A 564 -29.98 -41.76 -34.05
CA ASP A 564 -30.74 -41.25 -32.90
C ASP A 564 -30.03 -40.19 -32.01
N ALA A 565 -28.79 -39.78 -32.28
CA ALA A 565 -28.17 -38.61 -31.60
C ALA A 565 -26.85 -38.19 -32.27
N ALA A 566 -26.56 -36.88 -32.25
CA ALA A 566 -25.22 -36.39 -32.54
C ALA A 566 -24.24 -36.86 -31.46
N ALA A 567 -23.11 -37.43 -31.87
CA ALA A 567 -22.01 -37.80 -30.98
C ALA A 567 -21.01 -36.66 -30.88
N TYR A 568 -20.58 -36.32 -29.67
CA TYR A 568 -19.54 -35.32 -29.42
C TYR A 568 -18.28 -36.04 -28.96
N VAL A 569 -17.18 -35.87 -29.68
CA VAL A 569 -15.89 -36.52 -29.37
C VAL A 569 -14.88 -35.47 -28.98
N TRP A 570 -14.14 -35.68 -27.89
CA TRP A 570 -13.12 -34.73 -27.45
C TRP A 570 -11.98 -34.63 -28.45
N ASN A 571 -11.54 -33.40 -28.75
CA ASN A 571 -10.40 -33.16 -29.61
C ASN A 571 -9.12 -33.18 -28.76
N ASP A 572 -8.28 -34.20 -28.93
CA ASP A 572 -7.00 -34.36 -28.19
C ASP A 572 -5.94 -33.28 -28.51
N ALA A 573 -6.24 -32.34 -29.41
CA ALA A 573 -5.28 -31.37 -29.96
C ALA A 573 -5.34 -29.97 -29.33
N GLU A 574 -6.25 -29.71 -28.37
CA GLU A 574 -6.37 -28.41 -27.68
C GLU A 574 -6.39 -28.52 -26.15
#